data_AF-A0A7K9QEB8-F1
#
_entry.id   AF-A0A7K9QEB8-F1
#
_cell.length_a   1.000
_cell.length_b   1.000
_cell.length_c   1.000
_cell.angle_alpha   90.00
_cell.angle_beta   90.00
_cell.angle_gamma   90.00
#
_symmetry.space_group_name_H-M   'P 1'
#
loop_
_entity.id
_entity.type
_entity.pdbx_description
1 polymer ?
#
loop_
_entity_poly.entity_id
_entity_poly.type
_entity_poly.pdbx_seq_one_letter_code
_entity_poly.pdbx_strand_id
1 'polypeptide(L)'
;ISLDSPPSFPREVQSGVLEVISPPASYYPDLSNLKKTLGDSEDRVRHLSFQTVFSSCFSMLIQPKNKLLIVLEDDIIAKPDFIESIKSFAAQQSQDWMVLEFSQLGFIGKLFKSEDLPLIVEFVLMFYKDKPIDWLIDHLLWVKVCNPEKDATHCEKEKSKLRIRAKPSLFQHMGIYSSLAGKIQNLKDKDFGKNLLHKTHNNPPAKVDTSLRIYRQYTLEKVYEGRDWFWALAPVAGDYIRFTFLNPLEIEKYLFRSGNMKHPGDKLFNTTVEVLPADEMLRKELVDNGSKFNYPATKDGYLKIGAFENGIAEGSINQSIGRIQAIRLSVSSDSPVWAILSEV
;
A
#
# COMPACT_ATOMS: atom_id res chain seq x y z
N ILE A 1 -27.02 -22.10 5.91
CA ILE A 1 -26.09 -22.85 5.06
C ILE A 1 -25.59 -24.00 5.91
N SER A 2 -26.04 -25.23 5.64
CA SER A 2 -25.47 -26.42 6.29
C SER A 2 -24.07 -26.61 5.71
N LEU A 3 -23.02 -26.47 6.53
CA LEU A 3 -21.66 -26.83 6.15
C LEU A 3 -21.52 -28.36 6.23
N ASP A 4 -22.34 -29.08 5.45
CA ASP A 4 -22.19 -30.51 5.26
C ASP A 4 -21.11 -30.74 4.21
N SER A 5 -19.86 -30.59 4.64
CA SER A 5 -18.68 -31.37 4.23
C SER A 5 -17.37 -30.57 4.43
N PRO A 6 -16.46 -31.00 5.33
CA PRO A 6 -15.07 -30.60 5.23
C PRO A 6 -14.27 -31.76 4.61
N PRO A 7 -13.98 -31.75 3.29
CA PRO A 7 -12.93 -32.60 2.76
C PRO A 7 -11.98 -31.76 1.90
N SER A 8 -11.43 -30.67 2.43
CA SER A 8 -10.41 -29.91 1.68
C SER A 8 -9.19 -29.47 2.47
N PHE A 9 -9.21 -29.44 3.81
CA PHE A 9 -8.06 -28.95 4.61
C PHE A 9 -7.87 -29.70 5.95
N PRO A 10 -7.80 -31.05 5.98
CA PRO A 10 -7.70 -31.80 7.23
C PRO A 10 -6.38 -31.54 7.97
N ARG A 11 -5.29 -31.24 7.25
CA ARG A 11 -3.98 -30.96 7.86
C ARG A 11 -3.98 -29.63 8.59
N GLU A 12 -4.60 -28.62 8.00
CA GLU A 12 -4.69 -27.26 8.54
C GLU A 12 -5.62 -27.21 9.76
N VAL A 13 -6.70 -28.00 9.73
CA VAL A 13 -7.59 -28.18 10.90
C VAL A 13 -6.84 -28.88 12.03
N GLN A 14 -6.14 -29.98 11.72
CA GLN A 14 -5.38 -30.73 12.73
C GLN A 14 -4.21 -29.94 13.30
N SER A 15 -3.55 -29.08 12.50
CA SER A 15 -2.45 -28.23 12.96
C SER A 15 -2.92 -27.02 13.77
N GLY A 16 -4.22 -26.72 13.77
CA GLY A 16 -4.79 -25.54 14.42
C GLY A 16 -4.63 -24.24 13.62
N VAL A 17 -4.14 -24.32 12.37
CA VAL A 17 -4.06 -23.17 11.45
C VAL A 17 -5.46 -22.75 11.00
N LEU A 18 -6.38 -23.71 10.84
CA LEU A 18 -7.79 -23.46 10.50
C LEU A 18 -8.70 -23.95 11.63
N GLU A 19 -9.44 -23.04 12.25
CA GLU A 19 -10.49 -23.40 13.21
C GLU A 19 -11.87 -23.14 12.58
N VAL A 20 -12.75 -24.13 12.61
CA VAL A 20 -14.15 -23.99 12.16
C VAL A 20 -15.04 -23.86 13.36
N ILE A 21 -15.74 -22.73 13.46
CA ILE A 21 -16.68 -22.45 14.55
C ILE A 21 -18.09 -22.41 13.96
N SER A 22 -18.97 -23.26 14.49
CA SER A 22 -20.38 -23.34 14.08
C SER A 22 -21.27 -23.21 15.32
N PRO A 23 -21.67 -21.98 15.71
CA PRO A 23 -22.57 -21.77 16.84
C PRO A 23 -23.95 -22.37 16.57
N PRO A 24 -24.65 -22.91 17.58
CA PRO A 24 -26.02 -23.38 17.41
C PRO A 24 -26.96 -22.22 17.04
N ALA A 25 -28.08 -22.53 16.39
CA ALA A 25 -29.07 -21.52 15.98
C ALA A 25 -29.57 -20.66 17.17
N SER A 26 -29.63 -21.23 18.37
CA SER A 26 -30.00 -20.54 19.61
C SER A 26 -29.01 -19.45 20.05
N TYR A 27 -27.82 -19.40 19.46
CA TYR A 27 -26.84 -18.33 19.72
C TYR A 27 -27.24 -17.00 19.07
N TYR A 28 -28.14 -17.04 18.08
CA TYR A 28 -28.60 -15.86 17.34
C TYR A 28 -30.00 -15.42 17.81
N PRO A 29 -30.31 -14.12 17.80
CA PRO A 29 -31.64 -13.62 18.10
C PRO A 29 -32.62 -14.00 16.98
N ASP A 30 -33.91 -13.99 17.31
CA ASP A 30 -34.97 -14.20 16.32
C ASP A 30 -35.02 -13.04 15.31
N LEU A 31 -34.83 -13.38 14.02
CA LEU A 31 -34.86 -12.47 12.87
C LEU A 31 -36.15 -12.62 12.04
N SER A 32 -37.19 -13.27 12.60
CA SER A 32 -38.48 -13.44 11.94
C SER A 32 -39.25 -12.10 11.82
N ASN A 33 -39.20 -11.27 12.87
CA ASN A 33 -40.02 -10.07 13.04
C ASN A 33 -39.23 -8.75 12.86
N LEU A 34 -38.52 -8.61 11.73
CA LEU A 34 -37.79 -7.38 11.40
C LEU A 34 -38.68 -6.37 10.69
N LYS A 35 -38.52 -5.08 11.02
CA LYS A 35 -39.20 -3.99 10.31
C LYS A 35 -38.42 -3.65 9.04
N LYS A 36 -39.13 -3.33 7.94
CA LYS A 36 -38.48 -2.75 6.76
C LYS A 36 -37.82 -1.43 7.13
N THR A 37 -36.57 -1.26 6.71
CA THR A 37 -35.78 -0.05 6.93
C THR A 37 -35.09 0.33 5.61
N LEU A 38 -34.68 1.60 5.48
CA LEU A 38 -33.86 2.09 4.36
C LEU A 38 -34.44 1.87 2.95
N GLY A 39 -35.74 1.58 2.83
CA GLY A 39 -36.39 1.21 1.56
C GLY A 39 -36.06 -0.19 1.06
N ASP A 40 -35.45 -1.03 1.89
CA ASP A 40 -35.05 -2.40 1.54
C ASP A 40 -36.21 -3.41 1.64
N SER A 41 -36.10 -4.51 0.89
CA SER A 41 -36.99 -5.67 1.00
C SER A 41 -36.79 -6.40 2.34
N GLU A 42 -37.79 -7.19 2.76
CA GLU A 42 -37.70 -8.02 3.97
C GLU A 42 -36.49 -8.96 3.93
N ASP A 43 -36.23 -9.61 2.80
CA ASP A 43 -35.09 -10.51 2.64
C ASP A 43 -33.76 -9.79 2.80
N ARG A 44 -33.65 -8.57 2.26
CA ARG A 44 -32.43 -7.77 2.38
C ARG A 44 -32.22 -7.29 3.81
N VAL A 45 -33.28 -6.83 4.49
CA VAL A 45 -33.20 -6.46 5.90
C VAL A 45 -32.78 -7.67 6.74
N ARG A 46 -33.40 -8.83 6.53
CA ARG A 46 -33.03 -10.07 7.22
C ARG A 46 -31.58 -10.46 6.97
N HIS A 47 -31.10 -10.36 5.73
CA HIS A 47 -29.72 -10.65 5.37
C HIS A 47 -28.73 -9.72 6.07
N LEU A 48 -28.97 -8.39 6.04
CA LEU A 48 -28.07 -7.40 6.66
C LEU A 48 -28.07 -7.51 8.19
N SER A 49 -29.24 -7.72 8.81
CA SER A 49 -29.34 -7.96 10.24
C SER A 49 -28.64 -9.26 10.63
N PHE A 50 -28.79 -10.33 9.85
CA PHE A 50 -28.08 -11.58 10.08
C PHE A 50 -26.57 -11.40 9.97
N GLN A 51 -26.06 -10.75 8.92
CA GLN A 51 -24.63 -10.47 8.75
C GLN A 51 -24.07 -9.69 9.96
N THR A 52 -24.80 -8.68 10.41
CA THR A 52 -24.41 -7.83 11.55
C THR A 52 -24.31 -8.64 12.85
N VAL A 53 -25.34 -9.43 13.15
CA VAL A 53 -25.36 -10.30 14.33
C VAL A 53 -24.26 -11.35 14.20
N PHE A 54 -24.16 -12.03 13.07
CA PHE A 54 -23.18 -13.10 12.82
C PHE A 54 -21.75 -12.62 13.06
N SER A 55 -21.35 -11.50 12.44
CA SER A 55 -20.02 -10.93 12.63
C SER A 55 -19.75 -10.53 14.08
N SER A 56 -20.75 -9.97 14.76
CA SER A 56 -20.62 -9.55 16.17
C SER A 56 -20.45 -10.74 17.12
N CYS A 57 -21.33 -11.72 16.99
CA CYS A 57 -21.31 -12.99 17.69
C CYS A 57 -19.97 -13.72 17.50
N PHE A 58 -19.53 -13.85 16.24
CA PHE A 58 -18.29 -14.51 15.89
C PHE A 58 -17.08 -13.79 16.48
N SER A 59 -17.05 -12.46 16.40
CA SER A 59 -15.99 -11.64 16.98
C SER A 59 -15.84 -11.86 18.48
N MET A 60 -16.95 -11.97 19.22
CA MET A 60 -16.92 -12.23 20.66
C MET A 60 -16.44 -13.64 21.02
N LEU A 61 -16.78 -14.65 20.20
CA LEU A 61 -16.34 -16.03 20.44
C LEU A 61 -14.81 -16.20 20.32
N ILE A 62 -14.19 -15.42 19.43
CA ILE A 62 -12.75 -15.50 19.16
C ILE A 62 -11.92 -14.42 19.87
N GLN A 63 -12.59 -13.39 20.41
CA GLN A 63 -11.98 -12.30 21.18
C GLN A 63 -10.97 -12.79 22.24
N PRO A 64 -11.28 -13.78 23.11
CA PRO A 64 -10.35 -14.17 24.18
C PRO A 64 -9.09 -14.91 23.68
N LYS A 65 -9.08 -15.39 22.44
CA LYS A 65 -7.98 -16.16 21.86
C LYS A 65 -6.97 -15.29 21.08
N ASN A 66 -7.31 -14.05 20.79
CA ASN A 66 -6.59 -13.22 19.81
C ASN A 66 -6.27 -11.85 20.38
N LYS A 67 -5.18 -11.22 19.93
CA LYS A 67 -4.87 -9.81 20.23
C LYS A 67 -5.50 -8.86 19.21
N LEU A 68 -5.51 -9.30 17.95
CA LEU A 68 -6.02 -8.57 16.81
C LEU A 68 -6.96 -9.49 16.04
N LEU A 69 -8.06 -8.93 15.55
CA LEU A 69 -9.04 -9.64 14.74
C LEU A 69 -9.23 -8.92 13.41
N ILE A 70 -9.06 -9.64 12.29
CA ILE A 70 -9.44 -9.16 10.97
C ILE A 70 -10.72 -9.84 10.49
N VAL A 71 -11.66 -9.04 10.00
CA VAL A 71 -12.89 -9.54 9.36
C VAL A 71 -12.69 -9.54 7.86
N LEU A 72 -12.96 -10.68 7.23
CA LEU A 72 -12.91 -10.89 5.78
C LEU A 72 -14.23 -11.51 5.31
N GLU A 73 -14.60 -11.24 4.07
CA GLU A 73 -15.73 -11.86 3.38
C GLU A 73 -15.24 -13.03 2.51
N ASP A 74 -16.14 -13.93 2.11
CA ASP A 74 -15.84 -15.14 1.35
C ASP A 74 -15.54 -14.89 -0.13
N ASP A 75 -15.99 -13.76 -0.66
CA ASP A 75 -15.89 -13.38 -2.06
C ASP A 75 -14.89 -12.23 -2.29
N ILE A 76 -13.63 -12.44 -1.92
CA ILE A 76 -12.57 -11.41 -2.07
C ILE A 76 -11.34 -11.91 -2.84
N ILE A 77 -10.69 -11.01 -3.58
CA ILE A 77 -9.27 -11.15 -3.99
C ILE A 77 -8.42 -10.42 -2.97
N ALA A 78 -7.39 -11.09 -2.47
CA ALA A 78 -6.33 -10.50 -1.67
C ALA A 78 -5.08 -10.23 -2.51
N LYS A 79 -4.33 -9.19 -2.18
CA LYS A 79 -2.96 -9.03 -2.69
C LYS A 79 -2.03 -10.13 -2.13
N PRO A 80 -0.97 -10.52 -2.86
CA PRO A 80 0.11 -11.32 -2.30
C PRO A 80 0.63 -10.70 -1.00
N ASP A 81 1.06 -11.54 -0.06
CA ASP A 81 1.68 -11.13 1.20
C ASP A 81 0.81 -10.19 2.07
N PHE A 82 -0.52 -10.26 1.91
CA PHE A 82 -1.45 -9.40 2.64
C PHE A 82 -1.29 -9.54 4.17
N ILE A 83 -0.98 -10.73 4.68
CA ILE A 83 -0.77 -10.97 6.11
C ILE A 83 0.42 -10.16 6.64
N GLU A 84 1.56 -10.19 5.94
CA GLU A 84 2.75 -9.42 6.32
C GLU A 84 2.50 -7.92 6.20
N SER A 85 1.81 -7.51 5.14
CA SER A 85 1.40 -6.12 4.92
C SER A 85 0.52 -5.60 6.06
N ILE A 86 -0.47 -6.39 6.52
CA ILE A 86 -1.33 -6.05 7.65
C ILE A 86 -0.52 -5.92 8.94
N LYS A 87 0.34 -6.90 9.23
CA LYS A 87 1.18 -6.88 10.45
C LYS A 87 2.09 -5.66 10.48
N SER A 88 2.77 -5.39 9.37
CA SER A 88 3.66 -4.23 9.22
C SER A 88 2.89 -2.92 9.38
N PHE A 89 1.75 -2.79 8.69
CA PHE A 89 0.91 -1.59 8.79
C PHE A 89 0.39 -1.36 10.22
N ALA A 90 -0.10 -2.39 10.90
CA ALA A 90 -0.57 -2.29 12.28
C ALA A 90 0.57 -1.89 13.25
N ALA A 91 1.78 -2.46 13.07
CA ALA A 91 2.94 -2.15 13.91
C ALA A 91 3.49 -0.73 13.69
N GLN A 92 3.28 -0.14 12.51
CA GLN A 92 3.70 1.23 12.20
C GLN A 92 2.81 2.32 12.83
N GLN A 93 1.63 1.95 13.37
CA GLN A 93 0.73 2.94 13.95
C GLN A 93 1.27 3.43 15.31
N SER A 94 1.74 4.68 15.34
CA SER A 94 2.22 5.34 16.56
C SER A 94 1.11 6.03 17.34
N GLN A 95 -0.01 6.36 16.67
CA GLN A 95 -1.20 6.92 17.29
C GLN A 95 -2.18 5.81 17.69
N ASP A 96 -3.04 6.10 18.67
CA ASP A 96 -4.14 5.21 18.99
C ASP A 96 -5.13 5.10 17.82
N TRP A 97 -5.74 3.91 17.69
CA TRP A 97 -6.66 3.57 16.61
C TRP A 97 -7.67 2.54 17.09
N MET A 98 -8.87 2.59 16.50
CA MET A 98 -9.96 1.65 16.79
C MET A 98 -10.20 0.69 15.62
N VAL A 99 -10.05 1.16 14.38
CA VAL A 99 -10.24 0.35 13.17
C VAL A 99 -9.12 0.63 12.18
N LEU A 100 -8.41 -0.42 11.75
CA LEU A 100 -7.56 -0.35 10.56
C LEU A 100 -8.29 -0.96 9.37
N GLU A 101 -8.33 -0.24 8.25
CA GLU A 101 -9.07 -0.65 7.05
C GLU A 101 -8.13 -1.00 5.91
N PHE A 102 -8.34 -2.17 5.32
CA PHE A 102 -7.59 -2.66 4.15
C PHE A 102 -8.45 -2.75 2.88
N SER A 103 -9.70 -2.28 2.96
CA SER A 103 -10.65 -2.07 1.87
C SER A 103 -11.58 -0.90 2.23
N GLN A 104 -11.95 -0.12 1.22
CA GLN A 104 -13.00 0.92 1.28
C GLN A 104 -14.40 0.33 1.14
N LEU A 105 -14.51 -0.89 0.60
CA LEU A 105 -15.78 -1.51 0.30
C LEU A 105 -16.27 -2.30 1.51
N GLY A 106 -17.42 -1.87 2.03
CA GLY A 106 -18.17 -2.58 3.06
C GLY A 106 -17.33 -2.92 4.29
N PHE A 107 -17.62 -4.10 4.85
CA PHE A 107 -17.02 -4.60 6.10
C PHE A 107 -15.79 -5.47 5.86
N ILE A 108 -15.27 -5.46 4.64
CA ILE A 108 -14.11 -6.23 4.22
C ILE A 108 -12.84 -5.62 4.82
N GLY A 109 -11.97 -6.48 5.32
CA GLY A 109 -10.61 -6.11 5.72
C GLY A 109 -10.61 -5.08 6.85
N LYS A 110 -11.54 -5.20 7.80
CA LYS A 110 -11.55 -4.38 9.03
C LYS A 110 -10.79 -5.12 10.12
N LEU A 111 -9.74 -4.50 10.62
CA LEU A 111 -8.92 -5.01 11.71
C LEU A 111 -9.24 -4.25 13.00
N PHE A 112 -9.49 -5.00 14.06
CA PHE A 112 -9.82 -4.49 15.39
C PHE A 112 -8.83 -5.02 16.43
N LYS A 113 -8.63 -4.27 17.51
CA LYS A 113 -8.01 -4.80 18.72
C LYS A 113 -9.06 -5.58 19.50
N SER A 114 -8.67 -6.74 20.04
CA SER A 114 -9.60 -7.57 20.81
C SER A 114 -10.11 -6.88 22.09
N GLU A 115 -9.34 -5.95 22.65
CA GLU A 115 -9.75 -5.17 23.82
C GLU A 115 -10.90 -4.18 23.52
N ASP A 116 -11.01 -3.71 22.28
CA ASP A 116 -12.07 -2.77 21.86
C ASP A 116 -13.36 -3.48 21.42
N LEU A 117 -13.28 -4.78 21.11
CA LEU A 117 -14.39 -5.57 20.57
C LEU A 117 -15.65 -5.55 21.46
N PRO A 118 -15.60 -5.66 22.80
CA PRO A 118 -16.81 -5.62 23.63
C PRO A 118 -17.64 -4.34 23.41
N LEU A 119 -17.00 -3.17 23.43
CA LEU A 119 -17.67 -1.89 23.19
C LEU A 119 -18.28 -1.84 21.78
N ILE A 120 -17.50 -2.25 20.78
CA ILE A 120 -17.92 -2.22 19.38
C ILE A 120 -19.12 -3.13 19.17
N VAL A 121 -19.04 -4.37 19.66
CA VAL A 121 -20.09 -5.39 19.52
C VAL A 121 -21.36 -4.98 20.25
N GLU A 122 -21.26 -4.48 21.48
CA GLU A 122 -22.44 -3.98 22.20
C GLU A 122 -23.15 -2.87 21.44
N PHE A 123 -22.39 -1.88 20.92
CA PHE A 123 -22.98 -0.81 20.11
C PHE A 123 -23.66 -1.35 18.85
N VAL A 124 -22.99 -2.24 18.12
CA VAL A 124 -23.52 -2.83 16.90
C VAL A 124 -24.79 -3.65 17.18
N LEU A 125 -24.80 -4.44 18.27
CA LEU A 125 -25.95 -5.25 18.67
C LEU A 125 -27.11 -4.43 19.23
N MET A 126 -26.91 -3.19 19.67
CA MET A 126 -28.04 -2.30 20.00
C MET A 126 -28.86 -1.92 18.76
N PHE A 127 -28.24 -1.87 17.59
CA PHE A 127 -28.84 -1.28 16.36
C PHE A 127 -28.82 -2.23 15.15
N TYR A 128 -28.62 -3.54 15.36
CA TYR A 128 -28.52 -4.53 14.28
C TYR A 128 -29.77 -4.66 13.40
N LYS A 129 -30.92 -4.17 13.88
CA LYS A 129 -32.19 -4.13 13.13
C LYS A 129 -32.34 -2.88 12.28
N ASP A 130 -31.53 -1.85 12.53
CA ASP A 130 -31.73 -0.51 11.98
C ASP A 130 -30.78 -0.19 10.83
N LYS A 131 -29.52 -0.62 10.94
CA LYS A 131 -28.46 -0.32 9.96
C LYS A 131 -27.47 -1.49 9.80
N PRO A 132 -26.84 -1.61 8.62
CA PRO A 132 -25.76 -2.58 8.43
C PRO A 132 -24.53 -2.21 9.28
N ILE A 133 -23.73 -3.23 9.63
CA ILE A 133 -22.56 -3.11 10.52
C ILE A 133 -21.59 -1.99 10.13
N ASP A 134 -21.29 -1.82 8.84
CA ASP A 134 -20.39 -0.75 8.35
C ASP A 134 -20.82 0.64 8.78
N TRP A 135 -22.13 0.88 8.67
CA TRP A 135 -22.71 2.17 9.03
C TRP A 135 -22.73 2.31 10.54
N LEU A 136 -23.00 1.24 11.28
CA LEU A 136 -22.96 1.26 12.73
C LEU A 136 -21.57 1.58 13.27
N ILE A 137 -20.50 1.06 12.65
CA ILE A 137 -19.13 1.45 13.00
C ILE A 137 -18.89 2.95 12.75
N ASP A 138 -19.36 3.50 11.63
CA ASP A 138 -19.26 4.94 11.38
C ASP A 138 -20.03 5.78 12.41
N HIS A 139 -21.22 5.32 12.82
CA HIS A 139 -22.02 5.98 13.86
C HIS A 139 -21.35 5.87 15.24
N LEU A 140 -20.74 4.73 15.58
CA LEU A 140 -19.96 4.58 16.80
C LEU A 140 -18.84 5.63 16.85
N LEU A 141 -18.08 5.76 15.75
CA LEU A 141 -17.03 6.78 15.66
C LEU A 141 -17.62 8.19 15.76
N TRP A 142 -18.75 8.47 15.11
CA TRP A 142 -19.43 9.75 15.25
C TRP A 142 -19.74 10.08 16.71
N VAL A 143 -20.33 9.14 17.45
CA VAL A 143 -20.65 9.31 18.88
C VAL A 143 -19.39 9.51 19.73
N LYS A 144 -18.29 8.83 19.40
CA LYS A 144 -17.04 8.91 20.19
C LYS A 144 -16.26 10.19 19.98
N VAL A 145 -16.21 10.74 18.76
CA VAL A 145 -15.24 11.81 18.44
C VAL A 145 -15.81 13.05 17.75
N CYS A 146 -17.04 13.01 17.25
CA CYS A 146 -17.59 14.18 16.56
C CYS A 146 -18.24 15.15 17.53
N ASN A 147 -17.92 16.43 17.39
CA ASN A 147 -18.57 17.51 18.13
C ASN A 147 -19.79 18.02 17.31
N PRO A 148 -21.03 17.92 17.84
CA PRO A 148 -22.23 18.38 17.14
C PRO A 148 -22.25 19.88 16.78
N GLU A 149 -21.47 20.71 17.47
CA GLU A 149 -21.37 22.15 17.22
C GLU A 149 -20.40 22.50 16.07
N LYS A 150 -19.71 21.51 15.51
CA LYS A 150 -18.73 21.70 14.44
C LYS A 150 -19.18 21.04 13.14
N ASP A 151 -18.53 21.44 12.06
CA ASP A 151 -18.88 20.99 10.72
C ASP A 151 -18.51 19.51 10.46
N ALA A 152 -19.04 18.98 9.36
CA ALA A 152 -18.80 17.62 8.92
C ALA A 152 -17.31 17.36 8.60
N THR A 153 -16.58 18.36 8.10
CA THR A 153 -15.16 18.22 7.78
C THR A 153 -14.33 17.98 9.03
N HIS A 154 -14.64 18.67 10.12
CA HIS A 154 -14.01 18.41 11.41
C HIS A 154 -14.34 16.99 11.91
N CYS A 155 -15.61 16.59 11.87
CA CYS A 155 -16.02 15.25 12.28
C CYS A 155 -15.28 14.15 11.50
N GLU A 156 -15.21 14.25 10.17
CA GLU A 156 -14.48 13.27 9.35
C GLU A 156 -12.97 13.26 9.64
N LYS A 157 -12.38 14.42 9.92
CA LYS A 157 -10.98 14.51 10.35
C LYS A 157 -10.76 13.78 11.68
N GLU A 158 -11.64 13.95 12.66
CA GLU A 158 -11.52 13.26 13.95
C GLU A 158 -11.75 11.75 13.80
N LYS A 159 -12.78 11.32 13.05
CA LYS A 159 -13.01 9.90 12.74
C LYS A 159 -11.77 9.27 12.07
N SER A 160 -11.12 9.99 11.15
CA SER A 160 -9.94 9.48 10.43
C SER A 160 -8.71 9.20 11.30
N LYS A 161 -8.65 9.74 12.52
CA LYS A 161 -7.59 9.43 13.48
C LYS A 161 -7.76 8.03 14.07
N LEU A 162 -9.01 7.63 14.32
CA LEU A 162 -9.35 6.31 14.87
C LEU A 162 -9.65 5.25 13.81
N ARG A 163 -10.10 5.66 12.62
CA ARG A 163 -10.34 4.82 11.44
C ARG A 163 -9.27 5.10 10.39
N ILE A 164 -8.18 4.35 10.46
CA ILE A 164 -7.00 4.56 9.61
C ILE A 164 -7.05 3.56 8.46
N ARG A 165 -6.95 4.08 7.23
CA ARG A 165 -7.01 3.25 6.03
C ARG A 165 -5.63 3.02 5.42
N ALA A 166 -5.30 1.76 5.19
CA ALA A 166 -4.13 1.36 4.43
C ALA A 166 -4.29 1.75 2.94
N LYS A 167 -3.21 2.25 2.34
CA LYS A 167 -3.15 2.56 0.91
C LYS A 167 -1.85 1.99 0.33
N PRO A 168 -1.91 1.21 -0.76
CA PRO A 168 -3.11 0.77 -1.49
C PRO A 168 -3.98 -0.22 -0.67
N SER A 169 -5.24 -0.40 -1.07
CA SER A 169 -6.11 -1.43 -0.49
C SER A 169 -5.53 -2.83 -0.78
N LEU A 170 -5.69 -3.74 0.17
CA LEU A 170 -5.21 -5.13 0.06
C LEU A 170 -6.30 -6.09 -0.41
N PHE A 171 -7.57 -5.72 -0.31
CA PHE A 171 -8.70 -6.57 -0.66
C PHE A 171 -9.65 -5.90 -1.66
N GLN A 172 -10.27 -6.74 -2.50
CA GLN A 172 -11.33 -6.36 -3.43
C GLN A 172 -12.38 -7.44 -3.49
N HIS A 173 -13.64 -7.04 -3.42
CA HIS A 173 -14.77 -7.94 -3.59
C HIS A 173 -14.83 -8.51 -5.03
N MET A 174 -15.02 -9.82 -5.14
CA MET A 174 -15.21 -10.64 -6.33
C MET A 174 -16.69 -10.96 -6.50
N GLY A 175 -17.40 -10.23 -7.34
CA GLY A 175 -18.78 -10.64 -7.60
C GLY A 175 -19.49 -9.64 -8.49
N ILE A 176 -19.53 -9.91 -9.79
CA ILE A 176 -20.42 -9.20 -10.70
C ILE A 176 -21.88 -9.64 -10.43
N TYR A 177 -22.09 -10.83 -9.86
CA TYR A 177 -23.39 -11.42 -9.56
C TYR A 177 -23.48 -11.76 -8.07
N SER A 178 -24.35 -11.05 -7.34
CA SER A 178 -24.71 -11.41 -5.97
C SER A 178 -25.61 -12.64 -5.95
N SER A 179 -25.59 -13.41 -4.86
CA SER A 179 -26.59 -14.45 -4.57
C SER A 179 -28.03 -13.90 -4.44
N LEU A 180 -28.18 -12.58 -4.30
CA LEU A 180 -29.46 -11.88 -4.41
C LEU A 180 -29.84 -11.69 -5.89
N ALA A 181 -30.98 -12.25 -6.30
CA ALA A 181 -31.48 -12.20 -7.67
C ALA A 181 -31.48 -10.77 -8.24
N GLY A 182 -30.75 -10.56 -9.34
CA GLY A 182 -30.73 -9.29 -10.09
C GLY A 182 -29.76 -8.22 -9.59
N LYS A 183 -28.97 -8.47 -8.53
CA LYS A 183 -28.02 -7.47 -8.01
C LYS A 183 -26.65 -7.63 -8.68
N ILE A 184 -26.37 -6.74 -9.64
CA ILE A 184 -25.04 -6.56 -10.24
C ILE A 184 -24.22 -5.65 -9.32
N GLN A 185 -23.13 -6.15 -8.75
CA GLN A 185 -22.23 -5.37 -7.89
C GLN A 185 -21.00 -4.90 -8.69
N ASN A 186 -21.07 -3.66 -9.19
CA ASN A 186 -20.00 -3.05 -10.01
C ASN A 186 -18.99 -2.23 -9.18
N LEU A 187 -19.13 -2.21 -7.85
CA LEU A 187 -18.23 -1.44 -7.00
C LEU A 187 -16.82 -2.03 -6.99
N LYS A 188 -15.86 -1.21 -7.43
CA LYS A 188 -14.43 -1.48 -7.29
C LYS A 188 -13.84 -0.56 -6.23
N ASP A 189 -12.96 -1.12 -5.40
CA ASP A 189 -12.19 -0.30 -4.47
C ASP A 189 -11.24 0.56 -5.31
N LYS A 190 -11.36 1.88 -5.14
CA LYS A 190 -10.60 2.85 -5.90
C LYS A 190 -9.09 2.70 -5.69
N ASP A 191 -8.64 2.13 -4.58
CA ASP A 191 -7.24 1.97 -4.22
C ASP A 191 -6.76 0.51 -4.34
N PHE A 192 -7.64 -0.45 -4.67
CA PHE A 192 -7.25 -1.83 -4.96
C PHE A 192 -6.71 -1.97 -6.38
N GLY A 193 -5.64 -2.74 -6.56
CA GLY A 193 -4.99 -2.89 -7.86
C GLY A 193 -4.37 -1.61 -8.42
N LYS A 194 -4.46 -0.47 -7.70
CA LYS A 194 -3.51 0.63 -7.89
C LYS A 194 -2.14 0.08 -7.53
N ASN A 195 -1.38 -0.28 -8.56
CA ASN A 195 0.04 -0.52 -8.39
C ASN A 195 0.63 0.75 -7.83
N LEU A 196 1.43 0.57 -6.79
CA LEU A 196 2.32 1.57 -6.24
C LEU A 196 3.06 2.17 -7.45
N LEU A 197 2.75 3.44 -7.75
CA LEU A 197 3.31 4.16 -8.92
C LEU A 197 4.80 4.46 -8.73
N HIS A 198 5.29 4.18 -7.53
CA HIS A 198 6.67 4.13 -7.12
C HIS A 198 6.90 2.91 -6.24
N LYS A 199 8.12 2.35 -6.22
CA LYS A 199 8.47 1.23 -5.32
C LYS A 199 9.51 1.71 -4.30
N THR A 200 9.31 1.32 -3.05
CA THR A 200 10.09 1.81 -1.91
C THR A 200 11.22 0.87 -1.55
N HIS A 201 12.40 1.44 -1.32
CA HIS A 201 13.59 0.74 -0.81
C HIS A 201 14.20 1.49 0.35
N ASN A 202 14.96 0.79 1.20
CA ASN A 202 15.75 1.42 2.26
C ASN A 202 17.07 1.94 1.65
N ASN A 203 17.00 3.10 1.01
CA ASN A 203 18.16 3.72 0.37
C ASN A 203 19.15 4.26 1.42
N PRO A 204 20.48 4.18 1.16
CA PRO A 204 21.48 4.77 2.04
C PRO A 204 21.31 6.29 2.18
N PRO A 205 21.79 6.93 3.26
CA PRO A 205 21.70 8.39 3.37
C PRO A 205 22.49 9.12 2.28
N ALA A 206 21.80 9.96 1.49
CA ALA A 206 22.40 10.76 0.44
C ALA A 206 21.75 12.14 0.33
N LYS A 207 22.52 13.11 -0.15
CA LYS A 207 22.00 14.37 -0.69
C LYS A 207 21.62 14.13 -2.14
N VAL A 208 20.40 14.53 -2.50
CA VAL A 208 19.88 14.38 -3.86
C VAL A 208 19.76 15.73 -4.53
N ASP A 209 20.13 15.81 -5.81
CA ASP A 209 20.03 17.04 -6.59
C ASP A 209 19.84 16.76 -8.09
N THR A 210 19.23 17.69 -8.81
CA THR A 210 18.94 17.53 -10.24
C THR A 210 18.90 18.88 -10.96
N SER A 211 19.25 18.89 -12.24
CA SER A 211 19.04 20.04 -13.12
C SER A 211 17.66 20.09 -13.75
N LEU A 212 16.91 18.97 -13.73
CA LEU A 212 15.61 18.87 -14.38
C LEU A 212 14.58 19.77 -13.67
N ARG A 213 13.68 20.36 -14.46
CA ARG A 213 12.59 21.18 -13.92
C ARG A 213 11.51 20.30 -13.32
N ILE A 214 11.43 20.30 -11.98
CA ILE A 214 10.46 19.50 -11.22
C ILE A 214 9.02 19.94 -11.52
N TYR A 215 8.14 18.97 -11.74
CA TYR A 215 6.71 19.20 -11.89
C TYR A 215 6.00 19.13 -10.54
N ARG A 216 5.41 20.25 -10.12
CA ARG A 216 4.60 20.37 -8.91
C ARG A 216 5.33 19.83 -7.67
N GLN A 217 4.72 18.89 -6.95
CA GLN A 217 5.22 18.34 -5.69
C GLN A 217 6.05 17.04 -5.84
N TYR A 218 6.36 16.59 -7.05
CA TYR A 218 7.00 15.28 -7.31
C TYR A 218 8.53 15.38 -7.31
N THR A 219 9.09 15.58 -6.11
CA THR A 219 10.52 15.90 -5.92
C THR A 219 11.41 14.66 -5.83
N LEU A 220 12.72 14.86 -5.97
CA LEU A 220 13.71 13.77 -5.95
C LEU A 220 13.87 13.16 -4.55
N GLU A 221 13.71 13.98 -3.50
CA GLU A 221 13.73 13.53 -2.10
C GLU A 221 12.61 12.52 -1.85
N LYS A 222 11.43 12.76 -2.42
CA LYS A 222 10.29 11.86 -2.22
C LYS A 222 10.48 10.49 -2.83
N VAL A 223 11.08 10.38 -4.01
CA VAL A 223 11.39 9.07 -4.60
C VAL A 223 12.51 8.37 -3.85
N TYR A 224 13.55 9.11 -3.43
CA TYR A 224 14.67 8.53 -2.70
C TYR A 224 14.26 7.96 -1.34
N GLU A 225 13.34 8.64 -0.64
CA GLU A 225 12.80 8.21 0.65
C GLU A 225 11.59 7.26 0.53
N GLY A 226 11.18 6.89 -0.70
CA GLY A 226 10.02 6.02 -0.92
C GLY A 226 8.65 6.63 -0.58
N ARG A 227 8.55 7.97 -0.45
CA ARG A 227 7.28 8.66 -0.15
C ARG A 227 6.40 8.87 -1.37
N ASP A 228 6.98 9.08 -2.55
CA ASP A 228 6.27 9.33 -3.82
C ASP A 228 7.21 9.00 -5.02
N TRP A 229 6.89 9.39 -6.25
CA TRP A 229 7.83 9.40 -7.38
C TRP A 229 8.35 10.80 -7.72
N PHE A 230 9.43 10.85 -8.49
CA PHE A 230 9.95 12.07 -9.11
C PHE A 230 9.30 12.27 -10.48
N TRP A 231 8.89 13.49 -10.80
CA TRP A 231 8.33 13.84 -12.11
C TRP A 231 8.85 15.21 -12.53
N ALA A 232 9.43 15.28 -13.72
CA ALA A 232 9.98 16.49 -14.28
C ALA A 232 9.53 16.71 -15.73
N LEU A 233 9.66 17.95 -16.19
CA LEU A 233 9.46 18.32 -17.58
C LEU A 233 10.47 17.59 -18.48
N ALA A 234 10.27 17.69 -19.80
CA ALA A 234 11.12 17.08 -20.81
C ALA A 234 12.62 17.37 -20.58
N PRO A 235 13.46 16.34 -20.34
CA PRO A 235 14.90 16.49 -20.20
C PRO A 235 15.57 17.03 -21.47
N VAL A 236 16.63 17.82 -21.30
CA VAL A 236 17.52 18.27 -22.38
C VAL A 236 18.92 17.66 -22.23
N ALA A 237 19.69 17.63 -23.32
CA ALA A 237 21.05 17.11 -23.30
C ALA A 237 21.91 17.82 -22.24
N GLY A 238 22.57 17.04 -21.39
CA GLY A 238 23.37 17.53 -20.26
C GLY A 238 22.61 17.63 -18.94
N ASP A 239 21.29 17.38 -18.92
CA ASP A 239 20.54 17.26 -17.68
C ASP A 239 21.02 16.07 -16.84
N TYR A 240 20.87 16.18 -15.52
CA TYR A 240 21.28 15.14 -14.60
C TYR A 240 20.37 14.99 -13.37
N ILE A 241 20.41 13.79 -12.80
CA ILE A 241 19.90 13.45 -11.47
C ILE A 241 21.07 12.86 -10.69
N ARG A 242 21.38 13.38 -9.51
CA ARG A 242 22.57 12.99 -8.73
C ARG A 242 22.20 12.63 -7.30
N PHE A 243 22.83 11.55 -6.83
CA PHE A 243 22.74 11.03 -5.47
C PHE A 243 24.15 11.03 -4.88
N THR A 244 24.44 11.95 -3.97
CA THR A 244 25.74 12.05 -3.29
C THR A 244 25.61 11.47 -1.88
N PHE A 245 26.25 10.34 -1.64
CA PHE A 245 26.17 9.66 -0.34
C PHE A 245 26.85 10.50 0.75
N LEU A 246 26.22 10.55 1.93
CA LEU A 246 26.79 11.28 3.07
C LEU A 246 28.13 10.68 3.52
N ASN A 247 28.26 9.36 3.42
CA ASN A 247 29.51 8.63 3.60
C ASN A 247 29.74 7.76 2.35
N PRO A 248 30.96 7.69 1.80
CA PRO A 248 31.26 6.79 0.68
C PRO A 248 30.95 5.32 0.97
N LEU A 249 30.34 4.63 0.02
CA LEU A 249 29.80 3.27 0.20
C LEU A 249 30.43 2.27 -0.77
N GLU A 250 30.57 1.01 -0.35
CA GLU A 250 30.76 -0.12 -1.27
C GLU A 250 29.38 -0.53 -1.78
N ILE A 251 29.15 -0.40 -3.08
CA ILE A 251 27.85 -0.65 -3.71
C ILE A 251 28.01 -1.86 -4.61
N GLU A 252 27.18 -2.88 -4.40
CA GLU A 252 27.21 -4.10 -5.21
C GLU A 252 26.36 -3.98 -6.46
N LYS A 253 25.16 -3.41 -6.32
CA LYS A 253 24.15 -3.33 -7.37
C LYS A 253 23.39 -2.02 -7.30
N TYR A 254 22.81 -1.64 -8.44
CA TYR A 254 21.91 -0.51 -8.55
C TYR A 254 20.66 -0.91 -9.34
N LEU A 255 19.55 -0.23 -9.08
CA LEU A 255 18.31 -0.35 -9.83
C LEU A 255 17.67 1.04 -9.93
N PHE A 256 17.31 1.44 -11.14
CA PHE A 256 16.50 2.61 -11.38
C PHE A 256 15.36 2.23 -12.32
N ARG A 257 14.11 2.62 -11.99
CA ARG A 257 12.98 2.50 -12.91
C ARG A 257 12.36 3.84 -13.20
N SER A 258 12.02 4.03 -14.46
CA SER A 258 11.48 5.24 -15.04
C SER A 258 10.13 4.97 -15.71
N GLY A 259 9.23 5.94 -15.63
CA GLY A 259 7.82 5.80 -16.00
C GLY A 259 6.97 5.16 -14.90
N ASN A 260 5.66 5.23 -15.05
CA ASN A 260 4.73 4.50 -14.19
C ASN A 260 3.47 4.10 -14.98
N MET A 261 2.56 3.37 -14.35
CA MET A 261 1.36 2.87 -15.06
C MET A 261 0.37 3.94 -15.51
N LYS A 262 0.37 5.12 -14.89
CA LYS A 262 -0.49 6.24 -15.32
C LYS A 262 0.13 7.02 -16.47
N HIS A 263 1.46 7.09 -16.49
CA HIS A 263 2.24 7.83 -17.47
C HIS A 263 3.35 6.90 -18.02
N PRO A 264 2.98 5.86 -18.79
CA PRO A 264 3.94 4.85 -19.25
C PRO A 264 4.93 5.40 -20.29
N GLY A 265 4.62 6.54 -20.92
CA GLY A 265 5.49 7.24 -21.88
C GLY A 265 6.49 8.19 -21.23
N ASP A 266 6.25 8.64 -19.99
CA ASP A 266 7.11 9.62 -19.32
C ASP A 266 8.34 8.94 -18.73
N LYS A 267 9.32 8.64 -19.58
CA LYS A 267 10.52 7.88 -19.23
C LYS A 267 11.80 8.65 -19.54
N LEU A 268 12.86 8.27 -18.84
CA LEU A 268 14.22 8.65 -19.16
C LEU A 268 14.69 7.82 -20.35
N PHE A 269 15.01 8.51 -21.45
CA PHE A 269 15.62 7.95 -22.65
C PHE A 269 17.05 8.47 -22.79
N ASN A 270 17.91 7.72 -23.47
CA ASN A 270 19.30 8.10 -23.73
C ASN A 270 20.03 8.61 -22.47
N THR A 271 19.77 7.97 -21.33
CA THR A 271 20.29 8.37 -20.03
C THR A 271 21.25 7.30 -19.52
N THR A 272 22.47 7.68 -19.16
CA THR A 272 23.49 6.77 -18.61
C THR A 272 23.50 6.77 -17.09
N VAL A 273 23.89 5.65 -16.49
CA VAL A 273 24.19 5.55 -15.06
C VAL A 273 25.69 5.68 -14.89
N GLU A 274 26.10 6.64 -14.08
CA GLU A 274 27.49 7.02 -13.87
C GLU A 274 27.83 7.01 -12.39
N VAL A 275 29.03 6.56 -12.03
CA VAL A 275 29.48 6.53 -10.62
C VAL A 275 30.75 7.35 -10.43
N LEU A 276 30.82 8.05 -9.31
CA LEU A 276 31.98 8.82 -8.88
C LEU A 276 32.73 8.04 -7.81
N PRO A 277 33.96 7.56 -8.06
CA PRO A 277 34.79 6.96 -7.03
C PRO A 277 35.13 7.97 -5.94
N ALA A 278 35.22 7.53 -4.68
CA ALA A 278 35.60 8.38 -3.56
C ALA A 278 37.09 8.73 -3.56
N ASP A 279 37.94 7.81 -4.05
CA ASP A 279 39.38 8.02 -4.16
C ASP A 279 39.72 9.16 -5.13
N GLU A 280 40.35 10.22 -4.61
CA GLU A 280 40.79 11.38 -5.38
C GLU A 280 41.89 11.07 -6.38
N MET A 281 42.81 10.15 -6.07
CA MET A 281 43.87 9.76 -6.98
C MET A 281 43.29 9.02 -8.17
N LEU A 282 42.35 8.10 -7.92
CA LEU A 282 41.63 7.42 -8.99
C LEU A 282 40.86 8.41 -9.86
N ARG A 283 40.14 9.37 -9.26
CA ARG A 283 39.41 10.39 -10.03
C ARG A 283 40.32 11.21 -10.95
N LYS A 284 41.50 11.64 -10.47
CA LYS A 284 42.49 12.34 -11.29
C LYS A 284 42.98 11.47 -12.44
N GLU A 285 43.32 10.22 -12.14
CA GLU A 285 43.76 9.26 -13.17
C GLU A 285 42.69 9.02 -14.24
N LEU A 286 41.42 8.91 -13.87
CA LEU A 286 40.32 8.75 -14.83
C LEU A 286 40.19 9.93 -15.79
N VAL A 287 40.50 11.14 -15.34
CA VAL A 287 40.45 12.36 -16.16
C VAL A 287 41.67 12.46 -17.06
N ASP A 288 42.87 12.18 -16.54
CA ASP A 288 44.13 12.36 -17.26
C ASP A 288 44.40 11.24 -18.27
N ASN A 289 44.18 9.99 -17.85
CA ASN A 289 44.59 8.78 -18.58
C ASN A 289 43.41 7.92 -19.05
N GLY A 290 42.18 8.29 -18.68
CA GLY A 290 40.98 7.51 -18.95
C GLY A 290 40.80 6.33 -17.98
N SER A 291 39.83 5.46 -18.30
CA SER A 291 39.47 4.35 -17.43
C SER A 291 40.35 3.12 -17.66
N LYS A 292 40.89 2.58 -16.56
CA LYS A 292 41.48 1.23 -16.53
C LYS A 292 40.42 0.13 -16.32
N PHE A 293 39.19 0.52 -16.05
CA PHE A 293 38.05 -0.40 -15.93
C PHE A 293 37.38 -0.56 -17.29
N ASN A 294 36.55 -1.60 -17.43
CA ASN A 294 35.69 -1.80 -18.62
C ASN A 294 34.51 -0.80 -18.70
N TYR A 295 34.70 0.41 -18.16
CA TYR A 295 33.70 1.47 -18.12
C TYR A 295 34.30 2.74 -18.71
N PRO A 296 33.65 3.42 -19.66
CA PRO A 296 34.14 4.69 -20.17
C PRO A 296 34.23 5.75 -19.06
N ALA A 297 35.38 6.43 -18.97
CA ALA A 297 35.55 7.58 -18.09
C ALA A 297 34.96 8.84 -18.71
N THR A 298 34.45 9.72 -17.84
CA THR A 298 33.96 11.05 -18.17
C THR A 298 35.01 12.10 -17.79
N LYS A 299 34.91 13.30 -18.39
CA LYS A 299 35.87 14.40 -18.16
C LYS A 299 35.85 14.96 -16.74
N ASP A 300 34.81 14.65 -15.96
CA ASP A 300 34.63 15.07 -14.57
C ASP A 300 34.82 13.92 -13.58
N GLY A 301 35.45 12.82 -14.00
CA GLY A 301 35.92 11.75 -13.11
C GLY A 301 34.89 10.67 -12.77
N TYR A 302 33.72 10.68 -13.41
CA TYR A 302 32.75 9.59 -13.32
C TYR A 302 33.07 8.45 -14.30
N LEU A 303 32.60 7.25 -13.97
CA LEU A 303 32.59 6.06 -14.83
C LEU A 303 31.18 5.75 -15.31
N LYS A 304 30.97 5.55 -16.62
CA LYS A 304 29.69 5.12 -17.20
C LYS A 304 29.52 3.61 -17.04
N ILE A 305 28.65 3.20 -16.12
CA ILE A 305 28.48 1.78 -15.72
C ILE A 305 27.23 1.12 -16.29
N GLY A 306 26.33 1.88 -16.91
CA GLY A 306 25.14 1.36 -17.57
C GLY A 306 24.32 2.46 -18.22
N ALA A 307 23.16 2.08 -18.74
CA ALA A 307 22.22 2.99 -19.37
C ALA A 307 20.78 2.50 -19.16
N PHE A 308 19.82 3.42 -19.32
CA PHE A 308 18.41 3.07 -19.34
C PHE A 308 18.04 2.34 -20.62
N GLU A 309 17.46 1.15 -20.47
CA GLU A 309 16.84 0.37 -21.53
C GLU A 309 15.37 0.18 -21.19
N ASN A 310 14.47 0.65 -22.07
CA ASN A 310 13.01 0.58 -21.88
C ASN A 310 12.49 1.16 -20.54
N GLY A 311 13.22 2.12 -19.97
CA GLY A 311 12.89 2.75 -18.69
C GLY A 311 13.42 2.00 -17.47
N ILE A 312 14.35 1.06 -17.63
CA ILE A 312 15.01 0.37 -16.52
C ILE A 312 16.53 0.51 -16.70
N ALA A 313 17.24 0.80 -15.62
CA ALA A 313 18.69 0.68 -15.55
C ALA A 313 19.05 -0.12 -14.30
N GLU A 314 19.57 -1.33 -14.47
CA GLU A 314 19.99 -2.18 -13.36
C GLU A 314 21.31 -2.88 -13.70
N GLY A 315 22.12 -3.14 -12.69
CA GLY A 315 23.40 -3.81 -12.90
C GLY A 315 24.24 -3.92 -11.65
N SER A 316 25.39 -4.59 -11.80
CA SER A 316 26.41 -4.72 -10.75
C SER A 316 27.53 -3.72 -10.96
N ILE A 317 28.12 -3.24 -9.86
CA ILE A 317 29.27 -2.33 -9.88
C ILE A 317 30.53 -3.15 -9.59
N ASN A 318 31.59 -2.92 -10.39
CA ASN A 318 32.87 -3.58 -10.19
C ASN A 318 33.49 -3.15 -8.84
N GLN A 319 33.66 -4.10 -7.92
CA GLN A 319 34.18 -3.85 -6.57
C GLN A 319 35.63 -3.32 -6.58
N SER A 320 36.39 -3.53 -7.64
CA SER A 320 37.74 -2.95 -7.80
C SER A 320 37.73 -1.42 -7.95
N ILE A 321 36.59 -0.79 -8.20
CA ILE A 321 36.45 0.68 -8.18
C ILE A 321 36.59 1.22 -6.74
N GLY A 322 36.28 0.39 -5.74
CA GLY A 322 36.26 0.79 -4.34
C GLY A 322 35.00 1.56 -3.96
N ARG A 323 35.12 2.40 -2.93
CA ARG A 323 33.98 3.16 -2.39
C ARG A 323 33.50 4.23 -3.36
N ILE A 324 32.18 4.36 -3.47
CA ILE A 324 31.48 5.29 -4.35
C ILE A 324 31.01 6.50 -3.55
N GLN A 325 31.34 7.70 -4.03
CA GLN A 325 30.92 8.97 -3.44
C GLN A 325 29.56 9.44 -3.97
N ALA A 326 29.26 9.17 -5.25
CA ALA A 326 28.00 9.56 -5.86
C ALA A 326 27.60 8.67 -7.03
N ILE A 327 26.30 8.56 -7.28
CA ILE A 327 25.72 8.04 -8.53
C ILE A 327 25.01 9.18 -9.26
N ARG A 328 25.17 9.26 -10.58
CA ARG A 328 24.52 10.25 -11.44
C ARG A 328 23.83 9.56 -12.62
N LEU A 329 22.59 9.94 -12.87
CA LEU A 329 21.90 9.67 -14.12
C LEU A 329 22.15 10.87 -15.05
N SER A 330 22.73 10.63 -16.23
CA SER A 330 23.18 11.68 -17.14
C SER A 330 22.48 11.59 -18.49
N VAL A 331 21.74 12.63 -18.86
CA VAL A 331 20.92 12.68 -20.08
C VAL A 331 21.79 13.08 -21.27
N SER A 332 21.90 12.18 -22.25
CA SER A 332 22.79 12.35 -23.41
C SER A 332 22.15 13.08 -24.58
N SER A 333 20.81 13.15 -24.66
CA SER A 333 20.09 13.86 -25.71
C SER A 333 18.77 14.42 -25.20
N ASP A 334 18.24 15.41 -25.93
CA ASP A 334 16.90 15.93 -25.68
C ASP A 334 15.84 14.83 -25.76
N SER A 335 14.86 14.90 -24.88
CA SER A 335 13.72 13.99 -24.83
C SER A 335 12.44 14.73 -25.30
N PRO A 336 11.63 14.14 -26.19
CA PRO A 336 10.35 14.72 -26.60
C PRO A 336 9.25 14.57 -25.53
N VAL A 337 9.52 13.82 -24.46
CA VAL A 337 8.57 13.49 -23.39
C VAL A 337 9.13 13.85 -22.03
N TRP A 338 8.23 14.01 -21.06
CA TRP A 338 8.55 14.26 -19.66
C TRP A 338 9.21 13.03 -19.03
N ALA A 339 9.84 13.21 -17.86
CA ALA A 339 10.58 12.15 -17.20
C ALA A 339 10.03 11.84 -15.81
N ILE A 340 9.74 10.56 -15.56
CA ILE A 340 9.41 10.03 -14.23
C ILE A 340 10.52 9.11 -13.76
N LEU A 341 10.89 9.20 -12.49
CA LEU A 341 11.69 8.18 -11.79
C LEU A 341 10.83 7.62 -10.66
N SER A 342 10.53 6.32 -10.73
CA SER A 342 9.56 5.63 -9.88
C SER A 342 10.20 4.67 -8.87
N GLU A 343 11.44 4.23 -9.11
CA GLU A 343 12.15 3.31 -8.21
C GLU A 343 13.62 3.69 -8.23
N VAL A 344 14.21 3.79 -7.04
CA VAL A 344 15.63 4.04 -6.79
C VAL A 344 16.10 3.07 -5.74
#